data_AF-A0A7C4IUX4-F1
#
_entry.id   AF-A0A7C4IUX4-F1
#
_cell.length_a   1.000
_cell.length_b   1.000
_cell.length_c   1.000
_cell.angle_alpha   90.00
_cell.angle_beta   90.00
_cell.angle_gamma   90.00
#
_symmetry.space_group_name_H-M   'P 1'
#
loop_
_entity.id
_entity.type
_entity.pdbx_description
1 polymer ?
#
loop_
_entity_poly.entity_id
_entity_poly.type
_entity_poly.pdbx_seq_one_letter_code
_entity_poly.pdbx_strand_id
1 'polypeptide(L)'
;MRTKMVMIFIALIVLAYFPCTPYGQGTQKGGDKTITLKTGGSVCDLNGEWTALYEHYGNLAWVGNIKGMIMMEHQGSTFVGKTTTDSAWSPKGTEKMRGELDKDGIKKVQYSVPHMGWTDAKGEMSGDCKKIILDTGIGVKAILERQ
;
A
#
# COMPACT_ATOMS: atom_id res chain seq x y z
N MET A 1 -2.39 -71.87 -8.52
CA MET A 1 -3.54 -71.03 -8.94
C MET A 1 -3.56 -69.82 -8.03
N ARG A 2 -2.90 -68.72 -8.42
CA ARG A 2 -3.43 -67.65 -9.29
C ARG A 2 -4.53 -66.83 -8.61
N THR A 3 -4.11 -65.63 -8.20
CA THR A 3 -4.84 -64.36 -8.42
C THR A 3 -6.27 -64.31 -7.90
N LYS A 4 -6.47 -63.90 -6.65
CA LYS A 4 -7.64 -63.08 -6.29
C LYS A 4 -7.27 -62.00 -5.27
N MET A 5 -7.08 -60.81 -5.83
CA MET A 5 -7.59 -59.56 -5.28
C MET A 5 -6.94 -59.05 -3.99
N VAL A 6 -5.64 -58.77 -4.12
CA VAL A 6 -5.06 -57.51 -3.65
C VAL A 6 -5.82 -56.37 -4.33
N MET A 7 -6.95 -55.92 -3.78
CA MET A 7 -7.71 -54.82 -4.37
C MET A 7 -8.65 -54.10 -3.37
N ILE A 8 -8.22 -53.88 -2.12
CA ILE A 8 -8.99 -53.06 -1.16
C ILE A 8 -8.06 -52.21 -0.28
N PHE A 9 -7.11 -51.47 -0.87
CA PHE A 9 -6.30 -50.49 -0.10
C PHE A 9 -5.92 -49.23 -0.90
N ILE A 10 -6.65 -48.91 -1.97
CA ILE A 10 -6.41 -47.70 -2.79
C ILE A 10 -7.74 -46.98 -3.04
N ALA A 11 -8.40 -46.50 -1.98
CA ALA A 11 -9.60 -45.68 -2.12
C ALA A 11 -9.82 -44.68 -0.97
N LEU A 12 -8.76 -44.29 -0.25
CA LEU A 12 -8.87 -43.43 0.94
C LEU A 12 -7.71 -42.41 1.08
N ILE A 13 -7.20 -41.86 -0.03
CA ILE A 13 -6.18 -40.77 0.00
C ILE A 13 -6.46 -39.70 -1.07
N VAL A 14 -7.72 -39.25 -1.20
CA VAL A 14 -8.05 -38.05 -2.01
C VAL A 14 -8.99 -37.12 -1.25
N LEU A 15 -8.79 -37.00 0.07
CA LEU A 15 -9.56 -36.08 0.91
C LEU A 15 -8.67 -35.46 1.99
N ALA A 16 -7.71 -34.64 1.56
CA ALA A 16 -7.11 -33.55 2.32
C ALA A 16 -5.87 -33.11 1.56
N TYR A 17 -5.95 -32.07 0.75
CA TYR A 17 -4.87 -31.09 0.52
C TYR A 17 -5.38 -30.03 -0.47
N PHE A 18 -6.53 -29.44 -0.17
CA PHE A 18 -6.76 -28.05 -0.50
C PHE A 18 -6.42 -27.26 0.75
N PRO A 19 -5.22 -26.63 0.87
CA PRO A 19 -5.15 -25.42 1.66
C PRO A 19 -5.98 -24.38 0.90
N CYS A 20 -7.29 -24.38 1.16
CA CYS A 20 -8.08 -23.18 1.09
C CYS A 20 -7.39 -22.22 2.06
N THR A 21 -6.47 -21.39 1.56
CA THR A 21 -5.94 -20.30 2.36
C THR A 21 -7.14 -19.41 2.66
N PRO A 22 -7.58 -19.28 3.92
CA PRO A 22 -8.41 -18.15 4.24
C PRO A 22 -7.55 -16.93 3.91
N TYR A 23 -7.94 -16.16 2.90
CA TYR A 23 -7.65 -14.73 2.87
C TYR A 23 -8.40 -14.11 4.06
N GLY A 24 -7.94 -14.45 5.26
CA GLY A 24 -8.36 -13.84 6.49
C GLY A 24 -7.77 -12.44 6.47
N GLN A 25 -8.67 -11.46 6.40
CA GLN A 25 -8.42 -10.08 6.80
C GLN A 25 -7.70 -10.07 8.15
N GLY A 26 -6.38 -10.03 8.12
CA GLY A 26 -5.58 -9.61 9.26
C GLY A 26 -5.58 -8.10 9.29
N THR A 27 -6.62 -7.47 9.84
CA THR A 27 -6.51 -6.14 10.45
C THR A 27 -5.57 -6.25 11.65
N GLN A 28 -4.28 -6.35 11.38
CA GLN A 28 -3.21 -6.30 12.36
C GLN A 28 -2.71 -4.86 12.42
N LYS A 29 -2.93 -4.22 13.58
CA LYS A 29 -2.47 -2.88 13.94
C LYS A 29 -0.98 -2.66 13.62
N GLY A 30 -0.67 -1.43 13.24
CA GLY A 30 0.63 -0.96 12.77
C GLY A 30 1.79 -1.32 13.70
N GLY A 31 2.85 -1.81 13.10
CA GLY A 31 4.10 -2.17 13.77
C GLY A 31 4.92 -3.06 12.84
N ASP A 32 5.92 -2.45 12.18
CA ASP A 32 7.08 -3.08 11.54
C ASP A 32 6.80 -4.23 10.56
N LYS A 33 5.71 -4.12 9.79
CA LYS A 33 5.46 -5.07 8.70
C LYS A 33 6.38 -4.76 7.54
N THR A 34 7.21 -5.71 7.17
CA THR A 34 7.92 -5.73 5.89
C THR A 34 7.36 -6.85 5.03
N ILE A 35 7.32 -6.66 3.71
CA ILE A 35 6.97 -7.69 2.74
C ILE A 35 8.19 -8.05 1.89
N THR A 36 8.31 -9.33 1.54
CA THR A 36 9.34 -9.78 0.61
C THR A 36 8.92 -9.49 -0.83
N LEU A 37 9.77 -8.79 -1.58
CA LEU A 37 9.55 -8.57 -3.00
C LEU A 37 9.88 -9.86 -3.79
N LYS A 38 9.15 -10.09 -4.89
CA LYS A 38 9.44 -11.23 -5.80
C LYS A 38 10.86 -11.19 -6.38
N THR A 39 11.45 -10.00 -6.46
CA THR A 39 12.82 -9.75 -6.92
C THR A 39 13.87 -10.03 -5.84
N GLY A 40 13.46 -10.47 -4.64
CA GLY A 40 14.30 -10.50 -3.46
C GLY A 40 14.34 -9.14 -2.74
N GLY A 41 14.69 -9.17 -1.46
CA GLY A 41 14.66 -8.01 -0.56
C GLY A 41 13.35 -7.87 0.21
N SER A 42 13.41 -7.19 1.36
CA SER A 42 12.25 -6.83 2.16
C SER A 42 12.03 -5.32 2.09
N VAL A 43 10.78 -4.91 1.88
CA VAL A 43 10.36 -3.49 1.89
C VAL A 43 9.27 -3.29 2.91
N CYS A 44 9.06 -2.05 3.34
CA CYS A 44 7.94 -1.71 4.22
C CYS A 44 6.61 -2.16 3.60
N ASP A 45 5.79 -2.86 4.37
CA ASP A 45 4.37 -3.05 4.07
C ASP A 45 3.67 -1.71 4.27
N LEU A 46 3.17 -1.12 3.19
CA LEU A 46 2.48 0.16 3.27
C LEU A 46 0.99 0.01 3.59
N ASN A 47 0.44 -1.19 3.56
CA ASN A 47 -1.01 -1.41 3.65
C ASN A 47 -1.59 -0.84 4.95
N GLY A 48 -2.79 -0.26 4.83
CA GLY A 48 -3.59 0.25 5.95
C GLY A 48 -3.79 1.75 5.91
N GLU A 49 -4.32 2.28 7.00
CA GLU A 49 -4.64 3.70 7.13
C GLU A 49 -3.44 4.52 7.61
N TRP A 50 -3.28 5.69 6.99
CA TRP A 50 -2.26 6.67 7.31
C TRP A 50 -2.91 8.02 7.55
N THR A 51 -2.48 8.71 8.60
CA THR A 51 -2.81 10.13 8.74
C THR A 51 -2.03 10.90 7.70
N ALA A 52 -2.64 11.93 7.13
CA ALA A 52 -2.02 12.76 6.12
C ALA A 52 -2.10 14.24 6.52
N LEU A 53 -0.97 14.93 6.42
CA LEU A 53 -0.89 16.39 6.44
C LEU A 53 -0.44 16.85 5.05
N TYR A 54 -1.28 17.63 4.39
CA TYR A 54 -0.98 18.29 3.12
C TYR A 54 -0.60 19.73 3.39
N GLU A 55 0.68 20.03 3.29
CA GLU A 55 1.20 21.38 3.35
C GLU A 55 1.21 21.97 1.95
N HIS A 56 0.46 23.06 1.78
CA HIS A 56 0.47 23.81 0.53
C HIS A 56 1.41 25.00 0.66
N TYR A 57 2.27 25.20 -0.33
CA TYR A 57 3.28 26.25 -0.34
C TYR A 57 3.41 26.91 -1.71
N GLY A 58 4.19 27.99 -1.78
CA GLY A 58 4.35 28.77 -3.02
C GLY A 58 3.00 29.28 -3.54
N ASN A 59 2.72 29.05 -4.82
CA ASN A 59 1.47 29.50 -5.46
C ASN A 59 0.21 28.81 -4.91
N LEU A 60 0.35 27.74 -4.14
CA LEU A 60 -0.76 27.03 -3.50
C LEU A 60 -0.92 27.38 -2.01
N ALA A 61 -0.07 28.25 -1.44
CA ALA A 61 -0.10 28.57 -0.01
C ALA A 61 -1.45 29.10 0.50
N TRP A 62 -2.24 29.74 -0.37
CA TRP A 62 -3.58 30.26 -0.04
C TRP A 62 -4.58 29.16 0.35
N VAL A 63 -4.33 27.90 -0.04
CA VAL A 63 -5.16 26.74 0.35
C VAL A 63 -4.98 26.41 1.84
N GLY A 64 -3.81 26.73 2.41
CA GLY A 64 -3.44 26.38 3.78
C GLY A 64 -3.17 24.88 3.98
N ASN A 65 -2.96 24.48 5.23
CA ASN A 65 -2.66 23.09 5.57
C ASN A 65 -3.95 22.28 5.75
N ILE A 66 -4.02 21.12 5.10
CA ILE A 66 -5.18 20.23 5.17
C ILE A 66 -4.76 18.92 5.84
N LYS A 67 -5.56 18.45 6.80
CA LYS A 67 -5.41 17.12 7.39
C LYS A 67 -6.40 16.16 6.77
N GLY A 68 -6.02 14.90 6.64
CA GLY A 68 -6.89 13.84 6.15
C GLY A 68 -6.40 12.46 6.54
N MET A 69 -7.06 11.44 6.00
CA MET A 69 -6.64 10.05 6.10
C MET A 69 -6.58 9.43 4.70
N ILE A 70 -5.57 8.59 4.51
CA ILE A 70 -5.34 7.85 3.27
C ILE A 70 -5.31 6.35 3.58
N MET A 71 -6.07 5.58 2.81
CA MET A 71 -5.92 4.13 2.75
C MET A 71 -4.84 3.82 1.72
N MET A 72 -3.76 3.19 2.19
CA MET A 72 -2.70 2.69 1.34
C MET A 72 -2.98 1.22 1.00
N GLU A 73 -2.93 0.92 -0.29
CA GLU A 73 -3.02 -0.42 -0.85
C GLU A 73 -1.70 -0.71 -1.58
N HIS A 74 -1.07 -1.83 -1.24
CA HIS A 74 0.25 -2.20 -1.73
C HIS A 74 0.25 -3.67 -2.15
N GLN A 75 0.63 -3.89 -3.41
CA GLN A 75 0.82 -5.22 -3.99
C GLN A 75 2.19 -5.31 -4.66
N GLY A 76 3.03 -6.24 -4.20
CA GLY A 76 4.37 -6.44 -4.77
C GLY A 76 5.25 -5.20 -4.60
N SER A 77 5.67 -4.58 -5.69
CA SER A 77 6.48 -3.35 -5.66
C SER A 77 5.67 -2.08 -5.87
N THR A 78 4.35 -2.16 -6.03
CA THR A 78 3.51 -0.99 -6.38
C THR A 78 2.50 -0.66 -5.30
N PHE A 79 2.28 0.63 -5.05
CA PHE A 79 1.29 1.10 -4.09
C PHE A 79 0.40 2.21 -4.65
N VAL A 80 -0.78 2.35 -4.06
CA VAL A 80 -1.74 3.42 -4.32
C VAL A 80 -2.30 3.92 -2.99
N GLY A 81 -2.44 5.24 -2.84
CA GLY A 81 -3.09 5.87 -1.68
C GLY A 81 -4.39 6.55 -2.08
N LYS A 82 -5.49 6.20 -1.40
CA LYS A 82 -6.85 6.69 -1.66
C LYS A 82 -7.43 7.44 -0.46
N THR A 83 -8.22 8.49 -0.70
CA THR A 83 -8.97 9.19 0.37
C THR A 83 -9.95 8.25 1.07
N THR A 84 -10.02 8.30 2.40
CA THR A 84 -10.97 7.47 3.17
C THR A 84 -12.30 8.15 3.43
N THR A 85 -12.36 9.48 3.29
CA THR A 85 -13.54 10.31 3.49
C THR A 85 -13.75 11.26 2.32
N ASP A 86 -14.99 11.72 2.15
CA ASP A 86 -15.31 12.80 1.24
C ASP A 86 -14.74 14.14 1.74
N SER A 87 -14.47 15.03 0.80
CA SER A 87 -14.11 16.43 1.04
C SER A 87 -14.66 17.29 -0.09
N ALA A 88 -14.66 18.61 0.11
CA ALA A 88 -15.09 19.57 -0.93
C ALA A 88 -14.31 19.43 -2.25
N TRP A 89 -13.10 18.86 -2.22
CA TRP A 89 -12.19 18.79 -3.35
C TRP A 89 -11.94 17.37 -3.87
N SER A 90 -12.33 16.34 -3.12
CA SER A 90 -12.03 14.95 -3.45
C SER A 90 -13.04 14.02 -2.78
N PRO A 91 -13.83 13.26 -3.55
CA PRO A 91 -14.67 12.19 -3.04
C PRO A 91 -13.84 11.11 -2.33
N LYS A 92 -14.49 10.31 -1.48
CA LYS A 92 -13.94 9.08 -0.92
C LYS A 92 -13.50 8.13 -2.03
N GLY A 93 -12.36 7.46 -1.82
CA GLY A 93 -11.78 6.51 -2.77
C GLY A 93 -10.96 7.16 -3.90
N THR A 94 -10.85 8.50 -3.92
CA THR A 94 -10.03 9.21 -4.90
C THR A 94 -8.56 8.87 -4.69
N GLU A 95 -7.90 8.39 -5.74
CA GLU A 95 -6.45 8.19 -5.73
C GLU A 95 -5.73 9.54 -5.62
N LYS A 96 -4.94 9.69 -4.56
CA LYS A 96 -4.12 10.89 -4.32
C LYS A 96 -2.66 10.66 -4.64
N MET A 97 -2.19 9.42 -4.55
CA MET A 97 -0.81 9.07 -4.81
C MET A 97 -0.70 7.65 -5.34
N ARG A 98 0.36 7.39 -6.10
CA ARG A 98 0.73 6.06 -6.56
C ARG A 98 2.23 5.99 -6.74
N GLY A 99 2.81 4.80 -6.59
CA GLY A 99 4.26 4.68 -6.70
C GLY A 99 4.78 3.26 -6.75
N GLU A 100 6.09 3.19 -6.82
CA GLU A 100 6.90 1.97 -6.82
C GLU A 100 7.88 2.00 -5.64
N LEU A 101 8.08 0.84 -5.04
CA LEU A 101 9.10 0.56 -4.04
C LEU A 101 10.23 -0.29 -4.64
N ASP A 102 11.41 -0.14 -4.08
CA ASP A 102 12.53 -1.06 -4.24
C ASP A 102 13.19 -1.33 -2.87
N LYS A 103 14.33 -2.04 -2.89
CA LYS A 103 15.07 -2.42 -1.67
C LYS A 103 15.52 -1.23 -0.80
N ASP A 104 15.58 -0.02 -1.38
CA ASP A 104 16.05 1.19 -0.71
C ASP A 104 14.88 2.11 -0.31
N GLY A 105 13.63 1.74 -0.61
CA GLY A 105 12.42 2.47 -0.22
C GLY A 105 11.59 2.91 -1.42
N ILE A 106 11.16 4.18 -1.43
CA ILE A 106 10.35 4.74 -2.52
C ILE A 106 11.25 5.00 -3.73
N LYS A 107 11.05 4.21 -4.79
CA LYS A 107 11.78 4.33 -6.06
C LYS A 107 11.22 5.45 -6.94
N LYS A 108 9.89 5.49 -7.05
CA LYS A 108 9.13 6.49 -7.83
C LYS A 108 7.78 6.73 -7.16
N VAL A 109 7.30 7.95 -7.22
CA VAL A 109 5.99 8.30 -6.69
C VAL A 109 5.41 9.49 -7.44
N GLN A 110 4.10 9.43 -7.65
CA GLN A 110 3.33 10.51 -8.26
C GLN A 110 2.22 10.93 -7.28
N TYR A 111 1.92 12.21 -7.27
CA TYR A 111 0.82 12.80 -6.53
C TYR A 111 -0.19 13.41 -7.51
N SER A 112 -1.47 13.24 -7.22
CA SER A 112 -2.57 13.80 -8.01
C SER A 112 -2.89 15.22 -7.52
N VAL A 113 -2.41 16.21 -8.26
CA VAL A 113 -2.70 17.62 -7.97
C VAL A 113 -3.94 18.05 -8.77
N PRO A 114 -4.95 18.67 -8.13
CA PRO A 114 -6.10 19.21 -8.85
C PRO A 114 -5.65 20.13 -10.01
N HIS A 115 -6.31 19.99 -11.16
CA HIS A 115 -6.04 20.76 -12.40
C HIS A 115 -4.70 20.51 -13.11
N MET A 116 -3.71 19.90 -12.44
CA MET A 116 -2.40 19.56 -13.04
C MET A 116 -2.26 18.05 -13.31
N GLY A 117 -3.10 17.22 -12.70
CA GLY A 117 -3.08 15.77 -12.87
C GLY A 117 -1.96 15.10 -12.09
N TRP A 118 -1.46 14.00 -12.62
CA TRP A 118 -0.37 13.23 -12.00
C TRP A 118 0.96 13.95 -12.15
N THR A 119 1.54 14.35 -11.02
CA THR A 119 2.83 15.03 -10.95
C THR A 119 3.83 14.12 -10.25
N ASP A 120 5.04 13.99 -10.81
CA ASP A 120 6.14 13.30 -10.15
C ASP A 120 6.49 14.02 -8.85
N ALA A 121 6.69 13.24 -7.79
CA ALA A 121 7.07 13.76 -6.48
C ALA A 121 8.36 13.11 -6.00
N LYS A 122 9.14 13.85 -5.22
CA LYS A 122 10.23 13.28 -4.44
C LYS A 122 9.62 12.54 -3.25
N GLY A 123 9.86 11.24 -3.16
CA GLY A 123 9.42 10.39 -2.06
C GLY A 123 10.56 10.08 -1.11
N GLU A 124 10.32 10.26 0.18
CA GLU A 124 11.21 9.84 1.26
C GLU A 124 10.42 9.01 2.27
N MET A 125 11.04 7.98 2.83
CA MET A 125 10.43 7.11 3.84
C MET A 125 11.39 6.96 5.02
N SER A 126 10.86 7.03 6.24
CA SER A 126 11.66 6.80 7.45
C SER A 126 12.10 5.34 7.55
N GLY A 127 13.26 5.10 8.17
CA GLY A 127 13.81 3.75 8.30
C GLY A 127 12.96 2.79 9.15
N ASP A 128 12.04 3.32 9.97
CA ASP A 128 11.07 2.56 10.75
C ASP A 128 9.72 2.35 10.04
N CYS A 129 9.60 2.75 8.77
CA CYS A 129 8.37 2.61 7.98
C CYS A 129 7.14 3.31 8.58
N LYS A 130 7.31 4.31 9.44
CA LYS A 130 6.19 5.03 10.09
C LYS A 130 5.88 6.38 9.48
N LYS A 131 6.78 6.90 8.64
CA LYS A 131 6.63 8.21 8.01
C LYS A 131 6.99 8.17 6.53
N ILE A 132 6.17 8.80 5.72
CA ILE A 132 6.43 9.05 4.30
C ILE A 132 6.29 10.55 4.04
N ILE A 133 7.21 11.12 3.28
CA ILE A 133 7.14 12.50 2.81
C ILE A 133 7.15 12.46 1.28
N LEU A 134 6.13 13.06 0.68
CA LEU A 134 6.03 13.26 -0.76
C LEU A 134 6.06 14.75 -1.04
N ASP A 135 7.05 15.22 -1.78
CA ASP A 135 7.14 16.63 -2.18
C ASP A 135 7.09 16.76 -3.70
N THR A 136 6.05 17.43 -4.20
CA THR A 136 5.84 17.66 -5.63
C THR A 136 6.81 18.69 -6.22
N GLY A 137 7.47 19.49 -5.38
CA GLY A 137 8.31 20.62 -5.81
C GLY A 137 7.53 21.80 -6.41
N ILE A 138 6.21 21.68 -6.60
CA ILE A 138 5.38 22.67 -7.29
C ILE A 138 4.27 23.25 -6.41
N GLY A 139 4.28 22.95 -5.11
CA GLY A 139 3.39 23.60 -4.12
C GLY A 139 2.59 22.68 -3.21
N VAL A 140 2.77 21.37 -3.28
CA VAL A 140 2.17 20.43 -2.31
C VAL A 140 3.23 19.50 -1.74
N LYS A 141 3.26 19.40 -0.41
CA LYS A 141 4.00 18.39 0.34
C LYS A 141 3.02 17.56 1.18
N ALA A 142 2.98 16.26 0.94
CA ALA A 142 2.19 15.33 1.74
C ALA A 142 3.08 14.62 2.75
N ILE A 143 2.75 14.74 4.02
CA ILE A 143 3.41 14.05 5.13
C ILE A 143 2.43 13.00 5.66
N LEU A 144 2.82 11.73 5.57
CA LEU A 144 2.00 10.61 6.00
C LEU A 144 2.60 9.98 7.23
N GLU A 145 1.78 9.69 8.24
CA GLU A 145 2.20 9.02 9.46
C GLU A 145 1.29 7.83 9.77
N ARG A 146 1.92 6.71 10.14
CA ARG A 146 1.21 5.47 10.45
C ARG A 146 0.59 5.56 11.86
N GLN A 147 -0.65 5.10 12.01
CA GLN A 147 -1.32 4.98 13.31
C GLN A 147 -0.83 3.77 14.11
#